data_AF-A0A7H4PJR1-F1
#
_entry.id   AF-A0A7H4PJR1-F1
#
_cell.length_a   1.000
_cell.length_b   1.000
_cell.length_c   1.000
_cell.angle_alpha   90.00
_cell.angle_beta   90.00
_cell.angle_gamma   90.00
#
_symmetry.space_group_name_H-M   'P 1'
#
loop_
_entity.id
_entity.type
_entity.pdbx_description
1 polymer ?
#
loop_
_entity_poly.entity_id
_entity_poly.type
_entity_poly.pdbx_seq_one_letter_code
_entity_poly.pdbx_strand_id
1 'polypeptide(L)'
;MADVHDKATRSKNMRAIGTRDTAIEKRLAGLLAGAGFSFTVQDAALPGRPDFVVADYQCVIFTHGCFWHHHDCYLFKVPATRTAFWLDKIAKNVARDRRDIGRLAEQGWRGAGGLGVRAARAKEAQ
;
A
#
# COMPACT_ATOMS: atom_id res chain seq x y z
N MET A 1 13.22 -19.93 3.15
CA MET A 1 12.30 -20.98 3.63
C MET A 1 11.52 -21.50 2.43
N ALA A 2 11.49 -22.82 2.23
CA ALA A 2 10.68 -23.42 1.17
C ALA A 2 9.19 -23.09 1.38
N ASP A 3 8.40 -23.16 0.30
CA ASP A 3 6.95 -22.94 0.39
C ASP A 3 6.33 -23.98 1.34
N VAL A 4 5.69 -23.52 2.41
CA VAL A 4 5.03 -24.37 3.42
C VAL A 4 3.66 -24.88 2.95
N HIS A 5 3.21 -24.47 1.77
CA HIS A 5 1.93 -24.84 1.18
C HIS A 5 2.12 -25.56 -0.14
N ASP A 6 1.23 -26.49 -0.44
CA ASP A 6 1.13 -27.05 -1.79
C ASP A 6 0.69 -25.99 -2.82
N LYS A 7 0.82 -26.33 -4.12
CA LYS A 7 0.49 -25.42 -5.23
C LYS A 7 -0.97 -24.96 -5.22
N ALA A 8 -1.92 -25.83 -4.88
CA ALA A 8 -3.35 -25.50 -4.88
C ALA A 8 -3.70 -24.55 -3.73
N THR A 9 -3.16 -24.83 -2.54
CA THR A 9 -3.28 -24.00 -1.34
C THR A 9 -2.64 -22.64 -1.56
N ARG A 10 -1.41 -22.58 -2.10
CA ARG A 10 -0.75 -21.32 -2.47
C ARG A 10 -1.58 -20.52 -3.47
N SER A 11 -2.11 -21.18 -4.50
CA SER A 11 -2.96 -20.52 -5.50
C SER A 11 -4.25 -19.96 -4.87
N LYS A 12 -4.88 -20.69 -3.96
CA LYS A 12 -6.04 -20.23 -3.19
C LYS A 12 -5.71 -19.00 -2.33
N ASN A 13 -4.62 -19.04 -1.57
CA ASN A 13 -4.17 -17.93 -0.73
C ASN A 13 -3.91 -16.67 -1.58
N MET A 14 -3.19 -16.81 -2.70
CA MET A 14 -2.92 -15.68 -3.59
C MET A 14 -4.18 -15.05 -4.18
N ARG A 15 -5.26 -15.83 -4.43
CA ARG A 15 -6.55 -15.30 -4.89
C ARG A 15 -7.36 -14.62 -3.79
N ALA A 16 -7.14 -14.98 -2.54
CA ALA A 16 -7.84 -14.41 -1.39
C ALA A 16 -7.29 -13.03 -0.99
N ILE A 17 -6.08 -12.67 -1.43
CA ILE A 17 -5.50 -11.34 -1.21
C ILE A 17 -6.30 -10.33 -2.03
N GLY A 18 -7.19 -9.61 -1.34
CA GLY A 18 -7.96 -8.52 -1.92
C GLY A 18 -7.07 -7.33 -2.31
N THR A 19 -7.54 -6.56 -3.29
CA THR A 19 -6.87 -5.33 -3.76
C THR A 19 -7.46 -4.05 -3.17
N ARG A 20 -8.46 -4.18 -2.30
CA ARG A 20 -9.17 -3.11 -1.59
C ARG A 20 -9.93 -3.71 -0.42
N ASP A 21 -10.43 -2.86 0.48
CA ASP A 21 -11.21 -3.25 1.65
C ASP A 21 -10.47 -4.25 2.55
N THR A 22 -9.13 -4.14 2.56
CA THR A 22 -8.25 -4.91 3.45
C THR A 22 -8.54 -4.61 4.92
N ALA A 23 -8.03 -5.44 5.82
CA ALA A 23 -8.27 -5.25 7.26
C ALA A 23 -7.70 -3.90 7.73
N ILE A 24 -6.54 -3.51 7.18
CA ILE A 24 -5.92 -2.22 7.50
C ILE A 24 -6.69 -1.03 6.94
N GLU A 25 -7.22 -1.12 5.71
CA GLU A 25 -8.09 -0.08 5.15
C GLU A 25 -9.33 0.12 6.03
N LYS A 26 -10.03 -0.95 6.39
CA LYS A 26 -11.23 -0.87 7.26
C LYS A 26 -10.91 -0.24 8.61
N ARG A 27 -9.77 -0.63 9.22
CA ARG A 27 -9.33 -0.06 10.49
C ARG A 27 -9.02 1.43 10.36
N LEU A 28 -8.29 1.82 9.31
CA LEU A 28 -7.92 3.22 9.11
C LEU A 28 -9.14 4.08 8.78
N ALA A 29 -10.07 3.57 7.98
CA ALA A 29 -11.36 4.23 7.70
C ALA A 29 -12.12 4.54 9.00
N GLY A 30 -12.20 3.57 9.92
CA GLY A 30 -12.81 3.77 11.24
C GLY A 30 -12.09 4.81 12.10
N LEU A 31 -10.75 4.83 12.07
CA LEU A 31 -9.95 5.83 12.79
C LEU A 31 -10.14 7.25 12.22
N LEU A 32 -10.14 7.40 10.89
CA LEU A 32 -10.36 8.68 10.23
C LEU A 32 -11.76 9.21 10.53
N ALA A 33 -12.79 8.36 10.43
CA ALA A 33 -14.16 8.71 10.74
C ALA A 33 -14.33 9.07 12.23
N GLY A 34 -13.76 8.28 13.13
CA GLY A 34 -13.80 8.54 14.58
C GLY A 34 -13.06 9.81 14.99
N ALA A 35 -12.07 10.25 14.21
CA ALA A 35 -11.37 11.52 14.38
C ALA A 35 -12.07 12.71 13.68
N GLY A 36 -13.20 12.49 13.01
CA GLY A 36 -14.00 13.55 12.37
C GLY A 36 -13.50 13.99 11.00
N PHE A 37 -12.65 13.21 10.33
CA PHE A 37 -12.19 13.52 8.97
C PHE A 37 -13.20 13.04 7.93
N SER A 38 -13.52 13.89 6.96
CA SER A 38 -14.15 13.49 5.71
C SER A 38 -13.09 13.00 4.72
N PHE A 39 -13.35 11.87 4.07
CA PHE A 39 -12.41 11.30 3.12
C PHE A 39 -13.11 10.57 1.97
N THR A 40 -12.45 10.56 0.81
CA THR A 40 -12.81 9.73 -0.35
C THR A 40 -11.92 8.50 -0.36
N VAL A 41 -12.47 7.34 -0.69
CA VAL A 41 -11.70 6.09 -0.81
C VAL A 41 -11.36 5.78 -2.25
N GLN A 42 -10.16 5.23 -2.49
CA GLN A 42 -9.79 4.58 -3.76
C GLN A 42 -9.99 5.47 -5.00
N ASP A 43 -9.61 6.75 -4.91
CA ASP A 43 -9.83 7.75 -5.98
C ASP A 43 -8.95 7.46 -7.20
N ALA A 44 -9.59 7.01 -8.29
CA ALA A 44 -8.92 6.63 -9.53
C ALA A 44 -8.46 7.81 -10.39
N ALA A 45 -8.90 9.04 -10.07
CA ALA A 45 -8.44 10.25 -10.77
C ALA A 45 -7.02 10.64 -10.35
N LEU A 46 -6.57 10.19 -9.17
CA LEU A 46 -5.26 10.53 -8.62
C LEU A 46 -4.20 9.46 -8.97
N PRO A 47 -2.94 9.88 -9.21
CA PRO A 47 -1.84 8.94 -9.43
C PRO A 47 -1.72 7.91 -8.31
N GLY A 48 -1.54 6.65 -8.69
CA GLY A 48 -1.39 5.54 -7.73
C GLY A 48 -2.69 5.10 -7.05
N ARG A 49 -3.82 5.79 -7.29
CA ARG A 49 -5.12 5.52 -6.67
C ARG A 49 -5.01 5.40 -5.14
N PRO A 50 -4.84 6.53 -4.42
CA PRO A 50 -4.72 6.52 -2.97
C PRO A 50 -5.88 5.80 -2.29
N ASP A 51 -5.58 5.06 -1.23
CA ASP A 51 -6.61 4.34 -0.48
C ASP A 51 -7.56 5.32 0.20
N PHE A 52 -7.02 6.46 0.68
CA PHE A 52 -7.80 7.56 1.25
C PHE A 52 -7.30 8.91 0.74
N VAL A 53 -8.25 9.81 0.49
CA VAL A 53 -8.03 11.21 0.12
C VAL A 53 -8.78 12.09 1.11
N VAL A 54 -8.06 12.92 1.85
CA VAL A 54 -8.61 13.91 2.78
C VAL A 54 -8.46 15.28 2.12
N ALA A 55 -9.46 15.66 1.33
CA ALA A 55 -9.41 16.82 0.44
C ALA A 55 -9.19 18.15 1.18
N ASP A 56 -9.86 18.34 2.33
CA ASP A 56 -9.76 19.55 3.15
C ASP A 56 -8.33 19.86 3.60
N TYR A 57 -7.48 18.84 3.69
CA TYR A 57 -6.09 18.95 4.10
C TYR A 57 -5.11 18.81 2.93
N GLN A 58 -5.63 18.62 1.71
CA GLN A 58 -4.87 18.29 0.51
C GLN A 58 -3.94 17.08 0.79
N CYS A 59 -4.49 16.05 1.44
CA CYS A 59 -3.74 14.92 1.97
C CYS A 59 -4.18 13.59 1.36
N VAL A 60 -3.22 12.71 1.04
CA VAL A 60 -3.47 11.36 0.53
C VAL A 60 -2.77 10.30 1.39
N ILE A 61 -3.41 9.14 1.54
CA ILE A 61 -2.91 8.05 2.37
C ILE A 61 -2.89 6.75 1.58
N PHE A 62 -1.79 6.01 1.69
CA PHE A 62 -1.59 4.68 1.12
C PHE A 62 -1.30 3.64 2.22
N THR A 63 -2.09 2.60 2.25
CA THR A 63 -2.01 1.44 3.14
C THR A 63 -1.24 0.29 2.50
N HIS A 64 0.06 0.53 2.26
CA HIS A 64 0.92 -0.45 1.61
C HIS A 64 1.24 -1.68 2.48
N GLY A 65 0.88 -2.87 2.00
CA GLY A 65 1.36 -4.13 2.56
C GLY A 65 2.89 -4.23 2.50
N CYS A 66 3.52 -4.65 3.61
CA CYS A 66 4.98 -4.64 3.75
C CYS A 66 5.71 -5.48 2.68
N PHE A 67 5.10 -6.61 2.30
CA PHE A 67 5.64 -7.52 1.29
C PHE A 67 5.65 -6.90 -0.12
N TRP A 68 4.52 -6.36 -0.57
CA TRP A 68 4.34 -5.88 -1.95
C TRP A 68 5.12 -4.61 -2.29
N HIS A 69 5.42 -3.79 -1.27
CA HIS A 69 6.02 -2.48 -1.40
C HIS A 69 7.41 -2.38 -0.76
N HIS A 70 8.05 -3.54 -0.53
CA HIS A 70 9.44 -3.64 -0.03
C HIS A 70 9.70 -2.76 1.20
N HIS A 71 8.92 -2.95 2.26
CA HIS A 71 9.15 -2.23 3.49
C HIS A 71 10.31 -2.85 4.27
N ASP A 72 11.28 -2.03 4.68
CA ASP A 72 12.42 -2.47 5.47
C ASP A 72 12.01 -2.76 6.92
N CYS A 73 11.33 -3.90 7.10
CA CYS A 73 10.86 -4.38 8.40
C CYS A 73 10.80 -5.91 8.43
N TYR A 74 10.63 -6.47 9.62
CA TYR A 74 10.62 -7.92 9.86
C TYR A 74 9.55 -8.71 9.09
N LEU A 75 8.51 -8.02 8.57
CA LEU A 75 7.44 -8.63 7.77
C LEU A 75 7.85 -8.87 6.31
N PHE A 76 8.86 -8.16 5.81
CA PHE A 76 9.38 -8.39 4.47
C PHE A 76 10.37 -9.56 4.51
N LYS A 77 10.05 -10.62 3.75
CA LYS A 77 10.95 -11.76 3.53
C LYS A 77 11.00 -12.08 2.05
N VAL A 78 12.21 -12.18 1.51
CA VAL A 78 12.41 -12.57 0.12
C VAL A 78 11.94 -14.02 -0.07
N PRO A 79 11.01 -14.30 -1.00
CA PRO A 79 10.58 -15.67 -1.27
C PRO A 79 11.73 -16.51 -1.80
N ALA A 80 11.93 -17.70 -1.23
CA ALA A 80 12.94 -18.65 -1.71
C ALA A 80 12.52 -19.33 -3.02
N THR A 81 11.23 -19.38 -3.31
CA THR A 81 10.68 -19.93 -4.55
C THR A 81 10.47 -18.82 -5.57
N ARG A 82 10.96 -18.98 -6.80
CA ARG A 82 10.89 -17.97 -7.88
C ARG A 82 11.45 -16.60 -7.46
N THR A 83 12.54 -16.59 -6.72
CA THR A 83 13.15 -15.38 -6.13
C THR A 83 13.34 -14.25 -7.15
N ALA A 84 13.95 -14.53 -8.31
CA ALA A 84 14.18 -13.52 -9.34
C ALA A 84 12.88 -12.84 -9.82
N PHE A 85 11.82 -13.63 -10.03
CA PHE A 85 10.50 -13.11 -10.42
C PHE A 85 9.91 -12.20 -9.34
N TRP A 86 10.00 -12.60 -8.07
CA TRP A 86 9.46 -11.80 -6.97
C TRP A 86 10.23 -10.51 -6.77
N LEU A 87 11.56 -10.56 -6.81
CA LEU A 87 12.40 -9.37 -6.68
C LEU A 87 12.12 -8.37 -7.81
N ASP A 88 12.04 -8.82 -9.07
CA ASP A 88 11.68 -7.95 -10.20
C ASP A 88 10.27 -7.35 -10.04
N LYS A 89 9.27 -8.17 -9.66
CA LYS A 89 7.90 -7.69 -9.43
C LYS A 89 7.83 -6.64 -8.32
N ILE A 90 8.49 -6.89 -7.19
CA ILE A 90 8.52 -5.97 -6.05
C ILE A 90 9.26 -4.69 -6.43
N ALA A 91 10.40 -4.78 -7.14
CA ALA A 91 11.14 -3.62 -7.61
C ALA A 91 10.27 -2.72 -8.52
N LYS A 92 9.50 -3.32 -9.43
CA LYS A 92 8.54 -2.61 -10.28
C LYS A 92 7.43 -1.91 -9.48
N ASN A 93 6.94 -2.54 -8.41
CA ASN A 93 5.98 -1.90 -7.50
C ASN A 93 6.60 -0.68 -6.81
N VAL A 94 7.79 -0.82 -6.21
CA VAL A 94 8.49 0.30 -5.57
C VAL A 94 8.75 1.46 -6.54
N ALA A 95 9.15 1.15 -7.78
CA ALA A 95 9.35 2.15 -8.82
C ALA A 95 8.03 2.88 -9.18
N ARG A 96 6.92 2.13 -9.26
CA ARG A 96 5.57 2.69 -9.45
C ARG A 96 5.19 3.62 -8.30
N ASP A 97 5.37 3.20 -7.06
CA ASP A 97 5.04 4.00 -5.88
C ASP A 97 5.80 5.33 -5.89
N ARG A 98 7.12 5.29 -6.16
CA ARG A 98 7.95 6.50 -6.23
C ARG A 98 7.47 7.46 -7.30
N ARG A 99 7.12 6.95 -8.48
CA ARG A 99 6.60 7.76 -9.59
C ARG A 99 5.27 8.41 -9.22
N ASP A 100 4.35 7.64 -8.64
CA ASP A 100 3.01 8.11 -8.33
C ASP A 100 3.04 9.13 -7.16
N ILE A 101 3.90 8.90 -6.16
CA ILE A 101 4.23 9.88 -5.11
C ILE A 101 4.77 11.18 -5.69
N GLY A 102 5.69 11.11 -6.67
CA GLY A 102 6.24 12.30 -7.34
C GLY A 102 5.15 13.11 -8.05
N ARG A 103 4.27 12.44 -8.80
CA ARG A 103 3.14 13.10 -9.50
C ARG A 103 2.13 13.72 -8.55
N LEU A 104 1.86 13.08 -7.43
CA LEU A 104 1.00 13.64 -6.39
C LEU A 104 1.62 14.90 -5.77
N ALA A 105 2.93 14.89 -5.55
CA ALA A 105 3.66 16.06 -5.07
C ALA A 105 3.56 17.25 -6.05
N GLU A 106 3.72 16.98 -7.35
CA GLU A 106 3.59 17.98 -8.42
C GLU A 106 2.18 18.58 -8.49
N GLN A 107 1.16 17.81 -8.13
CA GLN A 107 -0.23 18.25 -8.00
C GLN A 107 -0.55 18.94 -6.65
N GLY A 108 0.47 19.14 -5.80
CA GLY A 108 0.34 19.80 -4.50
C GLY A 108 -0.19 18.91 -3.37
N TRP A 109 -0.45 17.63 -3.61
CA TRP A 109 -0.89 16.71 -2.56
C TRP A 109 0.22 16.47 -1.54
N ARG A 110 -0.10 16.70 -0.27
CA ARG A 110 0.78 16.47 0.88
C ARG A 110 0.56 15.06 1.43
N GLY A 111 1.63 14.42 1.87
CA GLY A 111 1.52 13.38 2.91
C GLY A 111 1.61 14.08 4.26
N ALA A 112 0.83 13.68 5.26
CA ALA A 112 0.77 14.40 6.54
C ALA A 112 2.17 14.66 7.16
N GLY A 113 2.49 15.94 7.37
CA GLY A 113 3.76 16.44 7.90
C GLY A 113 4.57 17.21 6.85
N GLY A 114 4.65 18.54 6.96
CA GLY A 114 5.39 19.42 6.05
C GLY A 114 6.88 19.08 5.94
N LEU A 115 7.22 18.10 5.10
CA LEU A 115 8.51 17.82 4.49
C LEU A 115 8.28 16.63 3.56
N GLY A 116 8.03 16.88 2.26
CA GLY A 116 7.99 15.87 1.17
C GLY A 116 7.07 14.65 1.39
N VAL A 117 6.04 14.49 0.54
CA VAL A 117 5.09 13.35 0.48
C VAL A 117 5.51 12.11 1.30
N ARG A 118 5.10 12.05 2.57
CA ARG A 118 5.16 10.83 3.37
C ARG A 118 3.80 10.16 3.27
N ALA A 119 3.68 9.21 2.34
CA ALA A 119 2.61 8.22 2.39
C ALA A 119 2.59 7.62 3.80
N ALA A 120 1.48 7.77 4.54
CA ALA A 120 1.32 7.15 5.84
C ALA A 120 1.21 5.64 5.66
N ARG A 121 2.37 4.95 5.63
CA ARG A 121 2.47 3.51 5.40
C ARG A 121 1.94 2.75 6.60
N ALA A 122 0.71 2.30 6.51
CA ALA A 122 0.12 1.43 7.51
C ALA A 122 0.75 0.03 7.40
N LYS A 123 1.32 -0.51 8.49
CA LYS A 123 1.99 -1.81 8.48
C LYS A 123 0.95 -2.94 8.51
N GLU A 124 0.78 -3.66 7.40
CA GLU A 124 0.03 -4.93 7.38
C GLU A 124 0.98 -6.10 7.11
N ALA A 125 0.84 -7.16 7.92
CA ALA A 125 1.39 -8.48 7.68
C ALA A 125 0.35 -9.28 6.91
N GLN A 126 0.75 -9.89 5.79
CA GLN A 126 -0.11 -10.74 4.96
C GLN A 126 0.22 -12.22 5.15
#